data_AF-A0A8J3BDK5-F1
#
_entry.id   AF-A0A8J3BDK5-F1
#
_cell.length_a   1.000
_cell.length_b   1.000
_cell.length_c   1.000
_cell.angle_alpha   90.00
_cell.angle_beta   90.00
_cell.angle_gamma   90.00
#
_symmetry.space_group_name_H-M   'P 1'
#
loop_
_entity.id
_entity.type
_entity.pdbx_description
1 polymer ?
#
loop_
_entity_poly.entity_id
_entity_poly.type
_entity_poly.pdbx_seq_one_letter_code
_entity_poly.pdbx_strand_id
1 'polypeptide(L)' 'METHRLGNRIRAYRKLKGLTQKELAERLGVSVAVLGSVERGVRRPSSHLLNAIAAALQVPVEELTSGGKK' A
#
# COMPACT_ATOMS: atom_id res chain seq x y z
N MET A 1 -11.93 7.32 7.94
CA MET A 1 -12.47 6.02 7.47
C MET A 1 -11.35 5.00 7.30
N GLU A 2 -11.66 3.70 7.39
CA GLU A 2 -10.71 2.57 7.37
C GLU A 2 -9.71 2.62 6.19
N THR A 3 -10.18 2.98 4.99
CA THR A 3 -9.35 3.10 3.77
C THR A 3 -8.21 4.11 3.89
N HIS A 4 -8.40 5.21 4.62
CA HIS A 4 -7.34 6.20 4.84
C HIS A 4 -6.22 5.65 5.74
N ARG A 5 -6.56 4.84 6.75
CA ARG A 5 -5.56 4.21 7.63
C ARG A 5 -4.71 3.19 6.86
N LEU A 6 -5.35 2.38 6.02
CA LEU A 6 -4.67 1.46 5.11
C LEU A 6 -3.73 2.20 4.13
N GLY A 7 -4.25 3.23 3.44
CA GLY A 7 -3.46 4.02 2.50
C GLY A 7 -2.24 4.67 3.15
N ASN A 8 -2.39 5.22 4.36
CA ASN A 8 -1.30 5.81 5.13
C ASN A 8 -0.24 4.77 5.53
N ARG A 9 -0.64 3.55 5.91
CA ARG A 9 0.30 2.46 6.21
C ARG A 9 1.09 2.02 4.98
N ILE A 10 0.42 1.82 3.86
CA ILE A 10 1.08 1.48 2.58
C ILE A 10 2.11 2.56 2.23
N ARG A 11 1.73 3.84 2.34
CA ARG A 11 2.63 4.97 2.11
C ARG A 11 3.82 4.98 3.08
N ALA A 12 3.60 4.68 4.35
CA ALA A 12 4.65 4.64 5.36
C ALA A 12 5.67 3.53 5.05
N TYR A 13 5.21 2.30 4.82
CA TYR A 13 6.09 1.18 4.46
C TYR A 13 6.82 1.41 3.14
N ARG A 14 6.14 1.97 2.12
CA ARG A 14 6.80 2.35 0.87
C ARG A 14 7.96 3.30 1.10
N LYS A 15 7.77 4.34 1.91
CA LYS A 15 8.83 5.30 2.27
C LYS A 15 9.95 4.65 3.07
N LEU A 16 9.62 3.76 4.02
CA LEU A 16 10.62 3.01 4.79
C LEU A 16 11.50 2.12 3.90
N LYS A 17 10.95 1.61 2.79
CA LYS A 17 11.70 0.87 1.76
C LYS A 17 12.45 1.77 0.77
N GLY A 18 12.41 3.09 0.94
CA GLY A 18 13.08 4.04 0.04
C GLY A 18 12.46 4.13 -1.35
N LEU A 19 11.23 3.63 -1.54
CA LEU A 19 10.59 3.57 -2.86
C LEU A 19 9.76 4.83 -3.13
N THR A 20 9.84 5.34 -4.37
CA THR A 20 8.87 6.29 -4.93
C THR A 20 7.56 5.58 -5.27
N GLN A 21 6.48 6.36 -5.49
CA GLN A 21 5.22 5.78 -5.98
C GLN A 21 5.39 5.16 -7.38
N LYS A 22 6.28 5.72 -8.21
CA LYS A 22 6.57 5.18 -9.54
C LYS A 22 7.18 3.79 -9.45
N GLU A 23 8.24 3.62 -8.66
CA GLU A 23 8.93 2.34 -8.52
C GLU A 23 8.02 1.26 -7.92
N LEU A 24 7.21 1.60 -6.90
CA LEU A 24 6.27 0.63 -6.34
C LEU A 24 5.18 0.29 -7.36
N ALA A 25 4.65 1.26 -8.10
CA ALA A 25 3.64 1.01 -9.12
C ALA A 25 4.16 0.11 -10.25
N GLU A 26 5.40 0.32 -10.69
CA GLU A 26 6.10 -0.52 -11.68
C GLU A 26 6.25 -1.97 -11.18
N ARG A 27 6.69 -2.18 -9.94
CA ARG A 27 6.79 -3.52 -9.33
C ARG A 27 5.44 -4.24 -9.26
N LEU A 28 4.35 -3.49 -9.11
CA LEU A 28 2.99 -4.02 -8.99
C LEU A 28 2.28 -4.15 -10.33
N GLY A 29 2.86 -3.68 -11.43
CA GLY A 29 2.21 -3.65 -12.75
C GLY A 29 0.95 -2.76 -12.79
N VAL A 30 0.91 -1.69 -11.99
CA VAL A 30 -0.21 -0.73 -11.95
C VAL A 30 0.25 0.69 -12.31
N SER A 31 -0.69 1.58 -12.60
CA SER A 31 -0.34 2.98 -12.82
C SER A 31 -0.03 3.70 -11.50
N VAL A 32 0.83 4.71 -11.57
CA VAL A 32 1.14 5.59 -10.42
C VAL A 32 -0.12 6.24 -9.85
N ALA A 33 -1.10 6.59 -10.70
CA ALA A 33 -2.38 7.14 -10.30
C ALA A 33 -3.22 6.14 -9.47
N VAL A 34 -3.19 4.85 -9.82
CA VAL A 34 -3.86 3.79 -9.05
C VAL A 34 -3.23 3.68 -7.66
N LEU A 35 -1.91 3.56 -7.59
CA LEU A 35 -1.21 3.48 -6.30
C LEU A 35 -1.44 4.74 -5.45
N GLY A 36 -1.34 5.92 -6.06
CA GLY A 36 -1.58 7.19 -5.37
C GLY A 36 -3.02 7.37 -4.88
N SER A 37 -4.00 6.76 -5.54
CA SER A 37 -5.40 6.77 -5.07
C SER A 37 -5.63 5.79 -3.92
N VAL A 38 -4.91 4.67 -3.90
CA VAL A 38 -4.88 3.73 -2.76
C VAL A 38 -4.22 4.39 -1.55
N GLU A 39 -3.04 5.00 -1.71
CA GLU A 39 -2.31 5.65 -0.61
C GLU A 39 -3.07 6.82 0.01
N ARG A 40 -3.85 7.56 -0.78
CA ARG A 40 -4.69 8.65 -0.27
C ARG A 40 -5.99 8.17 0.38
N GLY A 41 -6.31 6.88 0.31
CA GLY A 41 -7.55 6.32 0.83
C GLY A 41 -8.78 6.56 -0.05
N VAL A 42 -8.59 7.08 -1.28
CA VAL A 42 -9.67 7.35 -2.25
C VAL A 42 -10.18 6.04 -2.87
N ARG A 43 -9.28 5.08 -3.08
CA ARG A 43 -9.60 3.76 -3.65
C ARG A 43 -9.24 2.66 -2.66
N ARG A 44 -10.16 1.73 -2.42
CA ARG A 44 -9.85 0.47 -1.73
C ARG A 44 -9.16 -0.49 -2.72
N PRO A 45 -7.97 -1.03 -2.42
CA PRO A 45 -7.35 -2.03 -3.27
C PRO A 45 -8.15 -3.34 -3.22
N SER A 46 -8.11 -4.13 -4.30
CA SER A 46 -8.60 -5.51 -4.26
C SER A 46 -7.70 -6.36 -3.36
N SER A 47 -8.17 -7.51 -2.90
CA SER A 47 -7.35 -8.44 -2.11
C SER A 47 -6.07 -8.86 -2.84
N HIS A 48 -6.15 -9.05 -4.16
CA HIS A 48 -4.99 -9.35 -5.00
C HIS A 48 -3.95 -8.21 -4.98
N LEU A 49 -4.39 -6.96 -5.22
CA LEU A 49 -3.50 -5.80 -5.20
C LEU A 49 -2.92 -5.57 -3.79
N LEU A 50 -3.72 -5.78 -2.74
CA LEU A 50 -3.26 -5.66 -1.36
C LEU A 50 -2.15 -6.68 -1.04
N ASN A 51 -2.33 -7.94 -1.44
CA ASN A 51 -1.32 -8.98 -1.27
C ASN A 51 -0.06 -8.68 -2.09
N ALA A 52 -0.21 -8.18 -3.32
CA ALA A 52 0.92 -7.76 -4.14
C ALA A 52 1.70 -6.60 -3.50
N ILE A 53 1.00 -5.61 -2.92
CA ILE A 53 1.62 -4.50 -2.17
C ILE A 53 2.38 -5.03 -0.96
N ALA A 54 1.78 -5.92 -0.18
CA ALA A 54 2.42 -6.53 0.99
C ALA A 54 3.70 -7.28 0.60
N ALA A 55 3.64 -8.09 -0.47
CA ALA A 55 4.79 -8.80 -1.01
C ALA A 55 5.88 -7.86 -1.53
N ALA A 56 5.53 -6.84 -2.31
CA ALA A 56 6.49 -5.86 -2.85
C ALA A 56 7.16 -5.02 -1.75
N LEU A 57 6.46 -4.79 -0.63
CA LEU A 57 6.97 -4.11 0.55
C LEU A 57 7.59 -5.07 1.57
N GLN A 58 7.62 -6.37 1.30
CA GLN A 58 8.15 -7.42 2.17
C GLN A 58 7.64 -7.32 3.62
N VAL A 59 6.33 -7.16 3.77
CA VAL A 59 5.65 -7.15 5.06
C VAL A 59 4.43 -8.07 5.02
N PRO A 60 4.01 -8.65 6.16
CA PRO A 60 2.74 -9.35 6.26
C PRO A 60 1.58 -8.43 5.87
N VAL A 61 0.51 -8.97 5.27
CA VAL A 61 -0.67 -8.18 4.89
C VAL A 61 -1.38 -7.58 6.12
N GLU A 62 -1.23 -8.26 7.25
CA GLU A 62 -1.67 -7.85 8.58
C GLU A 62 -0.98 -6.57 9.03
N GLU A 63 0.26 -6.30 8.63
CA GLU A 63 0.93 -5.03 8.95
C GLU A 63 0.30 -3.84 8.21
N LEU A 64 -0.32 -4.09 7.05
CA LEU A 64 -1.02 -3.06 6.28
C LEU A 64 -2.45 -2.85 6.79
N THR A 65 -3.11 -3.91 7.25
CA THR A 65 -4.53 -3.92 7.63
C THR A 65 -4.78 -3.78 9.13
N SER A 66 -3.89 -4.31 9.97
CA SER A 66 -4.05 -4.29 11.41
C SER A 66 -3.91 -2.86 11.91
N GLY A 67 -4.92 -2.42 12.65
CA GLY A 67 -4.98 -1.13 13.29
C GLY A 67 -4.04 -1.00 14.48
N GLY A 68 -2.74 -1.30 14.34
CA GLY A 68 -1.78 -1.16 15.44
C GLY A 68 -2.20 -2.03 16.62
N LYS A 69 -1.91 -3.33 16.53
CA LYS A 69 -1.94 -4.14 17.74
C LYS A 69 -0.81 -3.64 18.63
N LYS A 70 -1.19 -2.95 19.69
CA LYS A 70 -0.38 -2.86 20.90
C LYS A 70 -0.39 -4.22 21.58
#